data_AF-A0A8T5JE04-F1
#
_entry.id   AF-A0A8T5JE04-F1
#
_cell.length_a   1.000
_cell.length_b   1.000
_cell.length_c   1.000
_cell.angle_alpha   90.00
_cell.angle_beta   90.00
_cell.angle_gamma   90.00
#
_symmetry.space_group_name_H-M   'P 1'
#
loop_
_entity.id
_entity.type
_entity.pdbx_description
1 polymer ?
#
loop_
_entity_poly.entity_id
_entity_poly.type
_entity_poly.pdbx_seq_one_letter_code
_entity_poly.pdbx_strand_id
1 'polypeptide(L)'
;MDTNAVNNPDIVTRIRDGPSKNALMYDNRVFFSRQEVLCYKYLRSIGVPAKKMHMEYRVGAKHLDFFPLKRVFWEHHPILLKFGKDPVEYGEERRAILDGKGYGHIPLVVSCVMFKGPEDIRQRMACIGVDFRTGNVPDSEITYVVDLKEEMCIELLMEPMLF
;
A
#
# COMPACT_ATOMS: atom_id res chain seq x y z
N MET A 1 -11.76 -1.04 20.62
CA MET A 1 -11.07 -2.04 19.76
C MET A 1 -12.14 -2.74 18.96
N ASP A 2 -12.10 -2.61 17.64
CA ASP A 2 -13.24 -2.87 16.75
C ASP A 2 -13.38 -4.36 16.40
N THR A 3 -14.60 -4.88 16.53
CA THR A 3 -15.03 -6.27 16.25
C THR A 3 -15.34 -6.52 14.77
N ASN A 4 -15.18 -5.51 13.91
CA ASN A 4 -15.58 -5.54 12.50
C ASN A 4 -14.43 -5.77 11.50
N ALA A 5 -13.19 -5.82 11.97
CA ALA A 5 -12.04 -6.09 11.12
C ALA A 5 -11.75 -7.59 11.05
N VAL A 6 -12.19 -8.23 9.97
CA VAL A 6 -11.88 -9.63 9.70
C VAL A 6 -10.58 -9.70 8.91
N ASN A 7 -9.52 -10.16 9.56
CA ASN A 7 -8.32 -10.61 8.86
C ASN A 7 -8.68 -11.94 8.19
N ASN A 8 -8.67 -12.04 6.87
CA ASN A 8 -9.04 -13.31 6.20
C ASN A 8 -7.96 -14.37 6.47
N PRO A 9 -8.18 -15.32 7.39
CA PRO A 9 -7.13 -16.25 7.82
C PRO A 9 -6.75 -17.23 6.70
N ASP A 10 -7.61 -17.40 5.69
CA ASP A 10 -7.41 -18.31 4.56
C ASP A 10 -6.35 -17.83 3.57
N ILE A 11 -5.95 -16.56 3.63
CA ILE A 11 -4.93 -16.02 2.70
C ILE A 11 -3.53 -16.48 3.13
N VAL A 12 -3.26 -16.56 4.43
CA VAL A 12 -1.97 -17.03 4.98
C VAL A 12 -1.70 -18.49 4.62
N THR A 13 -2.75 -19.31 4.52
CA THR A 13 -2.70 -20.72 4.09
C THR A 13 -2.61 -20.91 2.58
N ARG A 14 -2.91 -19.88 1.77
CA ARG A 14 -2.83 -19.93 0.29
C ARG A 14 -1.49 -19.47 -0.27
N ILE A 15 -0.69 -18.76 0.53
CA ILE A 15 0.69 -18.41 0.18
C ILE A 15 1.55 -19.67 0.27
N ARG A 16 1.80 -20.31 -0.86
CA ARG A 16 2.74 -21.44 -0.95
C ARG A 16 4.16 -20.92 -1.09
N ASP A 17 5.02 -21.31 -0.15
CA ASP A 17 6.47 -21.19 -0.34
C ASP A 17 6.86 -22.05 -1.56
N GLY A 18 7.46 -21.43 -2.57
CA GLY A 18 8.00 -22.14 -3.72
C GLY A 18 9.26 -22.94 -3.37
N PRO A 19 9.87 -23.62 -4.35
CA PRO A 19 10.98 -24.56 -4.12
C PRO A 19 12.25 -23.92 -3.53
N SER A 20 12.35 -22.59 -3.50
CA SER A 20 13.34 -21.86 -2.70
C SER A 20 12.61 -21.05 -1.63
N LYS A 21 13.23 -20.89 -0.45
CA LYS A 21 12.69 -20.14 0.72
C LYS A 21 12.22 -18.70 0.42
N ASN A 22 12.44 -18.18 -0.80
CA ASN A 22 12.07 -16.84 -1.26
C ASN A 22 11.20 -16.82 -2.55
N ALA A 23 10.84 -17.97 -3.11
CA ALA A 23 10.05 -18.05 -4.34
C ALA A 23 8.55 -18.03 -4.02
N LEU A 24 7.95 -16.86 -3.83
CA LEU A 24 6.49 -16.74 -3.81
C LEU A 24 5.98 -16.82 -5.25
N MET A 25 5.23 -17.88 -5.57
CA MET A 25 4.52 -17.99 -6.85
C MET A 25 3.32 -17.03 -6.84
N TYR A 26 3.11 -16.36 -7.96
CA TYR A 26 1.92 -15.54 -8.18
C TYR A 26 0.67 -16.43 -8.10
N ASP A 27 -0.16 -16.22 -7.08
CA ASP A 27 -1.49 -16.83 -6.96
C ASP A 27 -2.53 -15.70 -7.03
N ASN A 28 -3.27 -15.67 -8.13
CA ASN A 28 -4.32 -14.67 -8.40
C ASN A 28 -5.54 -14.82 -7.46
N ARG A 29 -5.55 -15.82 -6.57
CA ARG A 29 -6.52 -15.95 -5.48
C ARG A 29 -6.10 -15.21 -4.20
N VAL A 30 -4.91 -14.61 -4.19
CA VAL A 30 -4.27 -13.97 -3.03
C VAL A 30 -3.84 -12.52 -3.31
N PHE A 31 -3.43 -12.22 -4.54
CA PHE A 31 -3.03 -10.89 -4.96
C PHE A 31 -3.80 -10.47 -6.22
N PHE A 32 -4.32 -9.26 -6.24
CA PHE A 32 -5.02 -8.68 -7.39
C PHE A 32 -4.05 -8.22 -8.49
N SER A 33 -2.77 -8.04 -8.16
CA SER A 33 -1.76 -7.58 -9.10
C SER A 33 -0.37 -8.17 -8.87
N ARG A 34 0.45 -8.17 -9.94
CA ARG A 34 1.89 -8.49 -9.83
C ARG A 34 2.61 -7.50 -8.91
N GLN A 35 2.12 -6.26 -8.83
CA GLN A 35 2.73 -5.24 -7.99
C GLN A 35 2.50 -5.51 -6.51
N GLU A 36 1.32 -5.95 -6.10
CA GLU A 36 1.07 -6.40 -4.72
C GLU A 36 2.00 -7.53 -4.30
N VAL A 37 2.38 -8.45 -5.22
CA VAL A 37 3.39 -9.47 -4.93
C VAL A 37 4.75 -8.84 -4.61
N LEU A 38 5.14 -7.77 -5.32
CA LEU A 38 6.39 -7.06 -5.04
C LEU A 38 6.32 -6.34 -3.69
N CYS A 39 5.20 -5.69 -3.39
CA CYS A 39 4.93 -5.07 -2.09
C CYS A 39 5.02 -6.07 -0.95
N TYR A 40 4.38 -7.23 -1.10
CA TYR A 40 4.44 -8.32 -0.13
C TYR A 40 5.87 -8.85 0.04
N LYS A 41 6.59 -9.11 -1.05
CA LYS A 41 8.00 -9.56 -1.02
C LYS A 41 8.89 -8.54 -0.30
N TYR A 42 8.67 -7.25 -0.54
CA TYR A 42 9.36 -6.18 0.16
C TYR A 42 9.11 -6.23 1.67
N LEU A 43 7.85 -6.28 2.12
CA LEU A 43 7.50 -6.34 3.54
C LEU A 43 8.10 -7.58 4.22
N ARG A 44 8.11 -8.73 3.52
CA ARG A 44 8.82 -9.94 4.00
C ARG A 44 10.33 -9.71 4.12
N SER A 45 10.94 -9.03 3.15
CA SER A 45 12.39 -8.78 3.12
C SER A 45 12.87 -7.87 4.26
N ILE A 46 12.03 -6.95 4.73
CA ILE A 46 12.32 -6.07 5.87
C ILE A 46 11.90 -6.70 7.21
N GLY A 47 11.54 -7.98 7.23
CA GLY A 47 11.29 -8.74 8.46
C GLY A 47 9.87 -8.73 8.98
N VAL A 48 8.88 -8.24 8.22
CA VAL A 48 7.46 -8.38 8.60
C VAL A 48 7.04 -9.85 8.39
N PRO A 49 6.68 -10.60 9.45
CA PRO A 49 6.28 -12.00 9.30
C PRO A 49 4.94 -12.14 8.59
N ALA A 50 4.73 -13.21 7.79
CA ALA A 50 3.44 -13.47 7.13
C ALA A 50 2.23 -13.38 8.06
N LYS A 51 2.34 -13.95 9.28
CA LYS A 51 1.25 -13.94 10.27
C LYS A 51 0.88 -12.54 10.76
N LYS A 52 1.76 -11.55 10.57
CA LYS A 52 1.52 -10.14 10.90
C LYS A 52 1.33 -9.29 9.64
N MET A 53 1.19 -9.92 8.48
CA MET A 53 0.80 -9.30 7.22
C MET A 53 -0.72 -9.38 7.12
N HIS A 54 -1.40 -8.31 7.55
CA HIS A 54 -2.83 -8.19 7.34
C HIS A 54 -3.05 -7.74 5.90
N MET A 55 -3.37 -8.69 5.00
CA MET A 55 -3.61 -8.41 3.58
C MET A 55 -5.11 -8.29 3.33
N GLU A 56 -5.49 -7.50 2.32
CA GLU A 56 -6.90 -7.23 1.97
C GLU A 56 -7.75 -6.86 3.20
N TYR A 57 -7.18 -6.03 4.07
CA TYR A 57 -7.78 -5.69 5.34
C TYR A 57 -9.11 -4.94 5.10
N ARG A 58 -10.20 -5.49 5.63
CA ARG A 58 -11.53 -4.92 5.44
C ARG A 58 -11.82 -3.83 6.47
N VAL A 59 -12.19 -2.67 5.95
CA VAL A 59 -12.70 -1.53 6.72
C VAL A 59 -14.09 -1.21 6.18
N GLY A 60 -15.12 -1.75 6.84
CA GLY A 60 -16.48 -1.75 6.31
C GLY A 60 -16.59 -2.54 5.00
N ALA A 61 -17.12 -1.92 3.96
CA ALA A 61 -17.27 -2.54 2.63
C ALA A 61 -16.01 -2.42 1.75
N LYS A 62 -14.97 -1.73 2.24
CA LYS A 62 -13.79 -1.39 1.46
C LYS A 62 -12.62 -2.29 1.86
N HIS A 63 -11.86 -2.70 0.85
CA HIS A 63 -10.62 -3.44 1.01
C HIS A 63 -9.45 -2.47 1.00
N LEU A 64 -8.47 -2.72 1.88
CA LEU A 64 -7.16 -2.12 1.83
C LEU A 64 -6.08 -3.17 1.58
N ASP A 65 -5.06 -2.86 0.78
CA ASP A 65 -4.12 -3.87 0.27
C ASP A 65 -3.29 -4.48 1.40
N PHE A 66 -2.66 -3.65 2.24
CA PHE A 66 -1.81 -4.10 3.34
C PHE A 66 -1.98 -3.28 4.62
N PHE A 67 -1.93 -3.96 5.76
CA PHE A 67 -1.86 -3.35 7.09
C PHE A 67 -0.79 -4.05 7.97
N PRO A 68 0.50 -3.95 7.59
CA PRO A 68 1.59 -4.62 8.30
C PRO A 68 1.65 -4.21 9.78
N LEU A 69 1.80 -5.21 10.66
CA LEU A 69 1.97 -5.03 12.11
C LEU A 69 0.85 -4.24 12.80
N LYS A 70 -0.27 -3.98 12.11
CA LYS A 70 -1.31 -3.02 12.53
C LYS A 70 -0.79 -1.61 12.81
N ARG A 71 0.24 -1.16 12.09
CA ARG A 71 0.89 0.14 12.33
C ARG A 71 0.75 1.15 11.20
N VAL A 72 0.71 0.70 9.96
CA VAL A 72 0.64 1.57 8.78
C VAL A 72 -0.22 0.88 7.74
N PHE A 73 -1.19 1.59 7.18
CA PHE A 73 -1.91 1.13 6.01
C PHE A 73 -1.10 1.43 4.75
N TRP A 74 -1.07 0.49 3.82
CA TRP A 74 -0.44 0.68 2.53
C TRP A 74 -1.38 0.25 1.42
N GLU A 75 -1.75 1.22 0.59
CA GLU A 75 -2.45 1.05 -0.67
C GLU A 75 -1.44 1.08 -1.82
N HIS A 76 -1.46 0.05 -2.66
CA HIS A 76 -0.71 0.03 -3.89
C HIS A 76 -1.63 -0.15 -5.09
N HIS A 77 -1.87 0.96 -5.78
CA HIS A 77 -2.61 0.94 -7.03
C HIS A 77 -1.81 1.74 -8.06
N PRO A 78 -1.35 1.14 -9.17
CA PRO A 78 -0.87 1.93 -10.30
C PRO A 78 -2.07 2.66 -10.90
N ILE A 79 -2.36 3.84 -10.35
CA ILE A 79 -3.61 4.59 -10.55
C ILE A 79 -3.76 5.11 -11.98
N LEU A 80 -2.69 5.14 -12.77
CA LEU A 80 -2.71 5.61 -14.15
C LEU A 80 -3.56 4.77 -15.13
N LEU A 81 -4.04 3.56 -14.78
CA LEU A 81 -4.64 2.66 -15.79
C LEU A 81 -6.03 2.07 -15.48
N LYS A 82 -6.54 2.12 -14.23
CA LYS A 82 -7.74 1.32 -13.86
C LYS A 82 -8.96 2.08 -13.36
N PHE A 83 -8.80 3.27 -12.80
CA PHE A 83 -9.91 3.97 -12.14
C PHE A 83 -10.15 5.40 -12.62
N GLY A 84 -9.24 5.99 -13.41
CA GLY A 84 -9.39 7.35 -13.93
C GLY A 84 -9.45 8.43 -12.84
N LYS A 85 -9.08 8.09 -11.59
CA LYS A 85 -8.99 9.02 -10.47
C LYS A 85 -7.55 9.45 -10.28
N ASP A 86 -7.35 10.64 -9.77
CA ASP A 86 -6.04 11.11 -9.35
C ASP A 86 -5.57 10.37 -8.06
N PRO A 87 -4.27 10.07 -7.89
CA PRO A 87 -3.76 9.44 -6.68
C PRO A 87 -4.09 10.17 -5.38
N VAL A 88 -4.17 11.50 -5.41
CA VAL A 88 -4.50 12.32 -4.24
C VAL A 88 -5.96 12.11 -3.86
N GLU A 89 -6.88 12.25 -4.82
CA GLU A 89 -8.32 12.01 -4.59
C GLU A 89 -8.58 10.59 -4.05
N TYR A 90 -7.88 9.60 -4.60
CA TYR A 90 -7.96 8.23 -4.11
C TYR A 90 -7.47 8.12 -2.66
N GLY A 91 -6.33 8.72 -2.35
CA GLY A 91 -5.78 8.74 -1.00
C GLY A 91 -6.70 9.38 0.01
N GLU A 92 -7.29 10.52 -0.32
CA GLU A 92 -8.25 11.24 0.53
C GLU A 92 -9.53 10.42 0.78
N GLU A 93 -10.07 9.76 -0.26
CA GLU A 93 -11.21 8.85 -0.09
C GLU A 93 -10.88 7.75 0.92
N ARG A 94 -9.70 7.13 0.80
CA ARG A 94 -9.26 6.06 1.71
C ARG A 94 -8.99 6.57 3.12
N ARG A 95 -8.43 7.77 3.26
CA ARG A 95 -8.20 8.41 4.54
C ARG A 95 -9.52 8.66 5.28
N ALA A 96 -10.51 9.25 4.61
CA ALA A 96 -11.83 9.50 5.18
C ALA A 96 -12.54 8.20 5.65
N ILE A 97 -12.42 7.11 4.90
CA ILE A 97 -12.96 5.80 5.30
C ILE A 97 -12.30 5.29 6.58
N LEU A 98 -10.98 5.38 6.68
CA LEU A 98 -10.23 4.96 7.85
C LEU A 98 -10.59 5.80 9.08
N ASP A 99 -10.72 7.11 8.92
CA ASP A 99 -11.02 8.05 10.00
C ASP A 99 -12.43 7.81 10.54
N GLY A 100 -13.40 7.64 9.64
CA GLY A 100 -14.77 7.27 10.00
C GLY A 100 -14.91 5.90 10.69
N LYS A 101 -13.83 5.10 10.73
CA LYS A 101 -13.74 3.80 11.42
C LYS A 101 -12.73 3.79 12.56
N GLY A 102 -12.29 4.96 13.02
CA GLY A 102 -11.44 5.09 14.22
C GLY A 102 -9.96 4.83 13.99
N TYR A 103 -9.52 4.78 12.72
CA TYR A 103 -8.11 4.58 12.34
C TYR A 103 -7.38 5.88 11.99
N GLY A 104 -7.91 7.05 12.36
CA GLY A 104 -7.30 8.35 12.03
C GLY A 104 -5.91 8.59 12.60
N HIS A 105 -5.55 7.88 13.67
CA HIS A 105 -4.21 7.92 14.25
C HIS A 105 -3.21 6.97 13.57
N ILE A 106 -3.65 6.17 12.60
CA ILE A 106 -2.82 5.20 11.89
C ILE A 106 -2.43 5.77 10.53
N PRO A 107 -1.14 5.90 10.20
CA PRO A 107 -0.67 6.43 8.92
C PRO A 107 -1.18 5.64 7.72
N LEU A 108 -1.37 6.34 6.61
CA LEU A 108 -1.69 5.77 5.30
C LEU A 108 -0.59 6.12 4.29
N VAL A 109 -0.05 5.09 3.64
CA VAL A 109 0.84 5.23 2.49
C VAL A 109 0.07 4.84 1.23
N VAL A 110 0.07 5.72 0.23
CA VAL A 110 -0.54 5.47 -1.08
C VAL A 110 0.55 5.46 -2.12
N SER A 111 0.66 4.40 -2.90
CA SER A 111 1.68 4.27 -3.93
C SER A 111 1.08 4.03 -5.30
N CYS A 112 1.48 4.85 -6.27
CA CYS A 112 0.98 4.79 -7.65
C CYS A 112 2.05 4.51 -8.71
N VAL A 113 3.27 4.18 -8.27
CA VAL A 113 4.40 3.89 -9.15
C VAL A 113 4.50 2.42 -9.52
N MET A 114 5.00 2.13 -10.72
CA MET A 114 5.33 0.76 -11.10
C MET A 114 6.69 0.37 -10.51
N PHE A 115 6.68 -0.45 -9.45
CA PHE A 115 7.90 -0.92 -8.83
C PHE A 115 8.63 -1.96 -9.70
N LYS A 116 9.95 -1.83 -9.78
CA LYS A 116 10.83 -2.77 -10.48
C LYS A 116 11.13 -4.02 -9.63
N GLY A 117 11.06 -3.89 -8.31
CA GLY A 117 11.30 -4.97 -7.36
C GLY A 117 11.43 -4.50 -5.91
N PRO A 118 11.71 -5.41 -4.96
CA PRO A 118 11.80 -5.08 -3.54
C PRO A 118 12.86 -4.04 -3.17
N GLU A 119 13.97 -3.99 -3.92
CA GLU A 119 15.02 -2.98 -3.72
C GLU A 119 14.55 -1.58 -4.10
N ASP A 120 13.86 -1.45 -5.23
CA ASP A 120 13.29 -0.18 -5.70
C ASP A 120 12.24 0.35 -4.71
N ILE A 121 11.40 -0.53 -4.18
CA ILE A 121 10.47 -0.16 -3.10
C ILE A 121 11.25 0.36 -1.88
N ARG A 122 12.28 -0.37 -1.43
CA ARG A 122 13.09 0.03 -0.27
C ARG A 122 13.70 1.42 -0.46
N GLN A 123 14.31 1.67 -1.62
CA GLN A 123 14.94 2.95 -1.93
C GLN A 123 13.91 4.08 -1.91
N ARG A 124 12.77 3.91 -2.58
CA ARG A 124 11.71 4.93 -2.63
C ARG A 124 11.13 5.23 -1.25
N MET A 125 10.85 4.21 -0.43
CA MET A 125 10.35 4.40 0.93
C MET A 125 11.39 5.11 1.81
N ALA A 126 12.68 4.78 1.68
CA ALA A 126 13.74 5.45 2.40
C ALA A 126 13.88 6.93 2.00
N CYS A 127 13.75 7.25 0.70
CA CYS A 127 13.81 8.64 0.20
C CYS A 127 12.73 9.54 0.81
N ILE A 128 11.56 8.99 1.12
CA ILE A 128 10.43 9.73 1.72
C ILE A 128 10.29 9.49 3.23
N GLY A 129 11.27 8.85 3.87
CA GLY A 129 11.27 8.66 5.33
C GLY A 129 10.26 7.64 5.88
N VAL A 130 9.75 6.72 5.06
CA VAL A 130 8.80 5.67 5.47
C VAL A 130 9.52 4.40 5.92
N ASP A 131 9.19 3.91 7.12
CA ASP A 131 9.64 2.61 7.64
C ASP A 131 8.46 1.80 8.22
N PHE A 132 7.99 0.82 7.44
CA PHE A 132 6.91 -0.08 7.84
C PHE A 132 7.24 -0.98 9.04
N ARG A 133 8.52 -1.16 9.40
CA ARG A 133 8.92 -2.00 10.57
C ARG A 133 8.60 -1.29 11.87
N THR A 134 8.92 -0.01 11.93
CA THR A 134 8.70 0.84 13.10
C THR A 134 7.31 1.46 13.08
N GLY A 135 6.73 1.62 11.89
CA GLY A 135 5.52 2.40 11.65
C GLY A 135 5.80 3.89 11.49
N ASN A 136 7.08 4.26 11.32
CA ASN A 136 7.47 5.64 11.12
C ASN A 136 7.10 6.08 9.70
N VAL A 137 6.36 7.17 9.62
CA VAL A 137 5.92 7.85 8.39
C VAL A 137 6.09 9.35 8.70
N PRO A 138 6.42 10.22 7.73
CA PRO A 138 6.41 11.66 7.94
C PRO A 138 5.10 12.13 8.58
N ASP A 139 5.12 13.26 9.30
CA ASP A 139 3.94 13.87 9.95
C ASP A 139 2.93 14.40 8.90
N SER A 140 2.33 13.47 8.15
CA SER A 140 1.26 13.69 7.21
C SER A 140 0.21 12.59 7.38
N GLU A 141 -1.07 12.96 7.26
CA GLU A 141 -2.18 12.00 7.33
C GLU A 141 -2.10 10.94 6.22
N ILE A 142 -1.48 11.32 5.09
CA ILE A 142 -1.26 10.49 3.91
C ILE A 142 0.16 10.77 3.38
N THR A 143 0.90 9.71 3.07
CA THR A 143 2.19 9.81 2.35
C THR A 143 2.05 9.18 0.98
N TYR A 144 2.39 9.94 -0.07
CA TYR A 144 2.32 9.48 -1.45
C TYR A 144 3.67 9.01 -1.97
N VAL A 145 3.68 7.85 -2.63
CA VAL A 145 4.82 7.33 -3.39
C VAL A 145 4.51 7.49 -4.87
N VAL A 146 5.01 8.58 -5.45
CA VAL A 146 4.86 8.96 -6.87
C VAL A 146 6.19 8.84 -7.61
N ASP A 147 6.18 8.85 -8.94
CA ASP A 147 7.42 8.89 -9.73
C ASP A 147 7.81 10.37 -9.92
N LEU A 148 8.93 10.78 -9.36
CA LEU A 148 9.43 12.16 -9.47
C LEU A 148 9.72 12.55 -10.94
N LYS A 149 9.88 11.57 -11.86
CA LYS A 149 9.97 11.85 -13.30
C LYS A 149 8.61 12.10 -13.97
N GLU A 150 7.52 11.75 -13.31
CA GLU A 150 6.14 12.09 -13.69
C GLU A 150 5.61 13.31 -12.90
N GLU A 151 6.34 13.81 -11.89
CA GLU A 151 5.97 15.05 -11.17
C GLU A 151 5.93 16.29 -12.08
N MET A 152 6.72 16.32 -13.17
CA MET A 152 6.58 17.36 -14.18
C MET A 152 5.18 17.38 -14.81
N CYS A 153 4.42 16.28 -14.79
CA CYS A 153 3.04 16.26 -15.28
C CYS A 153 2.03 16.70 -14.21
N ILE A 154 2.31 16.54 -12.91
CA ILE A 154 1.37 16.93 -11.85
C ILE A 154 1.42 18.44 -11.60
N GLU A 155 2.61 19.07 -11.59
CA GLU A 155 2.70 20.54 -11.52
C GLU A 155 2.09 21.21 -12.77
N LEU A 156 2.20 20.60 -13.95
CA LEU A 156 1.57 21.11 -15.19
C LEU A 156 0.05 20.92 -15.25
N LEU A 157 -0.55 20.08 -14.39
CA LEU A 157 -2.00 19.88 -14.30
C LEU A 157 -2.66 20.75 -13.21
N MET A 158 -1.85 21.41 -12.38
CA MET A 158 -2.32 22.31 -11.32
C MET A 158 -2.21 23.81 -11.68
N GLU A 159 -1.71 24.16 -12.87
CA GLU A 159 -1.89 25.53 -13.37
C GLU A 159 -3.35 25.71 -13.81
N PRO A 160 -4.11 26.64 -13.20
CA PRO A 160 -5.38 27.03 -13.78
C PRO A 160 -5.09 27.62 -15.17
N MET A 161 -5.70 27.06 -16.21
CA MET A 161 -5.83 27.78 -17.49
C MET A 161 -6.62 29.05 -17.23
N LEU A 162 -5.91 30.12 -16.87
CA LEU A 162 -6.38 31.48 -16.93
C LEU A 162 -6.52 31.83 -18.42
N PHE A 163 -7.76 31.72 -18.92
CA PHE A 163 -8.24 32.49 -20.05
C PHE A 163 -9.26 33.51 -19.54
#